data_AF-A0A1M7UCE6-F1
#
_entry.id   AF-A0A1M7UCE6-F1
#
_cell.length_a   1.000
_cell.length_b   1.000
_cell.length_c   1.000
_cell.angle_alpha   90.00
_cell.angle_beta   90.00
_cell.angle_gamma   90.00
#
_symmetry.space_group_name_H-M   'P 1'
#
loop_
_entity.id
_entity.type
_entity.pdbx_description
1 polymer ?
#
loop_
_entity_poly.entity_id
_entity_poly.type
_entity_poly.pdbx_seq_one_letter_code
_entity_poly.pdbx_strand_id
1 'polypeptide(L)'
;MESRTSAAAKEECHAGRSYRFAVHGVDARGKIVLRKTLRRDFVSRFFANLPPCMVGMEASNGAHCWAQVLTDLGHQVRLISPQFVTPYVKSNKNDRNDAEAICEAISRPSMRFVPPKSTEQLAVQAVHRVRRRLISDRVKLVNQVRGLLAEHGIVIPRDITQLRRGLAELVAHCNDDLSELVRSLMRELREELAELDRRIASYDRRICEIFRNSEPCQRLGKIEGIGPITATALTAAVGDRTCFKNGRQFAAWLGLVPKQRSSGGRAHLFGISKRGDRYLRTLMIHGARAALARAGGKQDARSLWLGKLRQRRHANVAAVALANKNARIVWAMLAGNTAYEPERSMKAAA
;
A
#
# COMPACT_ATOMS: atom_id res chain seq x y z
N MET A 1 -11.52 -15.61 -34.86
CA MET A 1 -11.94 -14.63 -33.83
C MET A 1 -12.44 -15.46 -32.66
N GLU A 2 -11.56 -15.87 -31.76
CA GLU A 2 -11.90 -16.83 -30.68
C GLU A 2 -13.04 -16.30 -29.81
N SER A 3 -14.02 -17.16 -29.53
CA SER A 3 -15.16 -16.91 -28.66
C SER A 3 -14.68 -16.62 -27.24
N ARG A 4 -14.39 -15.36 -26.93
CA ARG A 4 -13.95 -14.96 -25.59
C ARG A 4 -15.12 -14.89 -24.63
N THR A 5 -15.46 -16.03 -24.03
CA THR A 5 -16.31 -16.09 -22.84
C THR A 5 -15.57 -15.40 -21.69
N SER A 6 -16.23 -14.47 -21.01
CA SER A 6 -15.69 -13.78 -19.84
C SER A 6 -16.49 -14.19 -18.61
N ALA A 7 -15.80 -14.60 -17.55
CA ALA A 7 -16.37 -14.91 -16.26
C ALA A 7 -15.82 -13.95 -15.20
N ALA A 8 -16.58 -13.74 -14.14
CA ALA A 8 -16.17 -13.03 -12.96
C ALA A 8 -16.48 -13.86 -11.72
N ALA A 9 -15.56 -13.86 -10.76
CA ALA A 9 -15.70 -14.58 -9.50
C ALA A 9 -15.42 -13.64 -8.33
N LYS A 10 -16.36 -13.58 -7.38
CA LYS A 10 -16.29 -12.75 -6.17
C LYS A 10 -16.37 -13.65 -4.94
N GLU A 11 -15.29 -13.71 -4.15
CA GLU A 11 -15.22 -14.42 -2.88
C GLU A 11 -15.76 -13.54 -1.74
N GLU A 12 -16.72 -14.04 -0.96
CA GLU A 12 -17.19 -13.43 0.28
C GLU A 12 -17.36 -14.46 1.42
N CYS A 13 -17.25 -13.99 2.66
CA CYS A 13 -17.45 -14.77 3.87
C CYS A 13 -18.71 -14.27 4.58
N HIS A 14 -19.75 -15.09 4.68
CA HIS A 14 -20.93 -14.75 5.47
C HIS A 14 -20.74 -15.18 6.93
N ALA A 15 -21.27 -14.39 7.86
CA ALA A 15 -21.24 -14.65 9.29
C ALA A 15 -21.88 -16.02 9.59
N GLY A 16 -21.06 -17.06 9.80
CA GLY A 16 -21.52 -18.45 9.96
C GLY A 16 -20.74 -19.56 9.22
N ARG A 17 -19.47 -19.33 8.83
CA ARG A 17 -18.45 -20.36 8.48
C ARG A 17 -18.47 -21.02 7.08
N SER A 18 -18.93 -20.34 6.02
CA SER A 18 -18.66 -20.81 4.65
C SER A 18 -18.32 -19.67 3.70
N TYR A 19 -17.13 -19.73 3.10
CA TYR A 19 -16.73 -18.85 2.00
C TYR A 19 -17.51 -19.24 0.74
N ARG A 20 -18.23 -18.27 0.16
CA ARG A 20 -19.00 -18.44 -1.07
C ARG A 20 -18.43 -17.58 -2.18
N PHE A 21 -18.61 -18.06 -3.40
CA PHE A 21 -18.21 -17.40 -4.62
C PHE A 21 -19.44 -17.11 -5.47
N ALA A 22 -19.72 -15.84 -5.75
CA ALA A 22 -20.64 -15.49 -6.82
C ALA A 22 -19.89 -15.53 -8.15
N VAL A 23 -20.35 -16.36 -9.08
CA VAL A 23 -19.81 -16.50 -10.43
C VAL A 23 -20.83 -15.98 -11.44
N HIS A 24 -20.39 -15.06 -12.28
CA HIS A 24 -21.16 -14.50 -13.38
C HIS A 24 -20.36 -14.63 -14.67
N GLY A 25 -20.96 -15.13 -15.75
CA GLY A 25 -20.28 -15.30 -17.03
C GLY A 25 -21.15 -14.91 -18.21
N VAL A 26 -20.52 -14.27 -19.19
CA VAL A 26 -21.14 -13.75 -20.42
C VAL A 26 -20.41 -14.28 -21.65
N ASP A 27 -21.15 -14.44 -22.75
CA ASP A 27 -20.58 -14.73 -24.07
C ASP A 27 -19.97 -13.48 -24.73
N ALA A 28 -19.43 -13.64 -25.94
CA ALA A 28 -18.82 -12.56 -26.71
C ALA A 28 -19.79 -11.41 -27.08
N ARG A 29 -21.10 -11.64 -27.00
CA ARG A 29 -22.14 -10.63 -27.26
C ARG A 29 -22.65 -9.98 -25.97
N GLY A 30 -22.10 -10.38 -24.81
CA GLY A 30 -22.53 -9.89 -23.50
C GLY A 30 -23.80 -10.57 -22.98
N LYS A 31 -24.28 -11.65 -23.63
CA LYS A 31 -25.41 -12.42 -23.12
C LYS A 31 -24.95 -13.28 -21.94
N ILE A 32 -25.73 -13.28 -20.87
CA ILE A 32 -25.44 -14.08 -19.68
C ILE A 32 -25.57 -15.57 -20.02
N VAL A 33 -24.48 -16.32 -19.82
CA VAL A 33 -24.41 -17.78 -20.04
C VAL A 33 -24.17 -18.55 -18.75
N LEU A 34 -23.70 -17.89 -17.69
CA LEU A 34 -23.41 -18.51 -16.41
C LEU A 34 -23.78 -17.57 -15.26
N ARG A 35 -24.55 -18.10 -14.30
CA ARG A 35 -24.82 -17.42 -13.02
C ARG A 35 -24.95 -18.47 -11.92
N LYS A 36 -23.96 -18.56 -11.03
CA LYS A 36 -23.92 -19.57 -9.96
C LYS A 36 -23.34 -19.00 -8.67
N THR A 37 -23.71 -19.61 -7.55
CA THR A 37 -23.03 -19.40 -6.26
C THR A 37 -22.36 -20.71 -5.88
N LEU A 38 -21.04 -20.68 -5.69
CA LEU A 38 -20.23 -21.86 -5.39
C LEU A 38 -19.69 -21.78 -3.96
N ARG A 39 -19.52 -22.93 -3.31
CA ARG A 39 -18.70 -23.03 -2.11
C ARG A 39 -17.23 -23.01 -2.52
N ARG A 40 -16.36 -22.42 -1.67
CA ARG A 40 -14.91 -22.33 -1.89
C ARG A 40 -14.27 -23.64 -2.39
N ASP A 41 -14.60 -24.75 -1.73
CA ASP A 41 -14.00 -26.08 -2.04
C ASP A 41 -14.39 -26.63 -3.43
N PHE A 42 -15.46 -26.10 -4.03
CA PHE A 42 -15.95 -26.51 -5.35
C PHE A 42 -15.48 -25.59 -6.49
N VAL A 43 -14.86 -24.44 -6.19
CA VAL A 43 -14.48 -23.45 -7.21
C VAL A 43 -13.45 -24.01 -8.17
N SER A 44 -12.36 -24.62 -7.66
CA SER A 44 -11.32 -25.21 -8.51
C SER A 44 -11.88 -26.29 -9.42
N ARG A 45 -12.67 -27.22 -8.87
CA ARG A 45 -13.34 -28.28 -9.65
C ARG A 45 -14.29 -27.70 -10.69
N PHE A 46 -15.02 -26.64 -10.37
CA PHE A 46 -15.93 -26.01 -11.33
C PHE A 46 -15.17 -25.40 -12.51
N PHE A 47 -14.11 -24.62 -12.25
CA PHE A 47 -13.31 -23.99 -13.29
C PHE A 47 -12.49 -25.00 -14.10
N ALA A 48 -12.02 -26.09 -13.50
CA ALA A 48 -11.32 -27.17 -14.22
C ALA A 48 -12.19 -27.85 -15.30
N ASN A 49 -13.53 -27.77 -15.19
CA ASN A 49 -14.46 -28.32 -16.18
C ASN A 49 -14.94 -27.27 -17.19
N LEU A 50 -14.43 -26.02 -17.13
CA LEU A 50 -14.73 -24.98 -18.10
C LEU A 50 -13.59 -24.89 -19.13
N PRO A 51 -13.89 -24.54 -20.40
CA PRO A 51 -12.85 -24.19 -21.34
C PRO A 51 -12.07 -22.96 -20.84
N PRO A 52 -10.79 -22.81 -21.24
CA PRO A 52 -10.00 -21.61 -20.98
C PRO A 52 -10.79 -20.34 -21.32
N CYS A 53 -10.84 -19.41 -20.37
CA CYS A 53 -11.64 -18.20 -20.48
C CYS A 53 -11.00 -17.06 -19.67
N MET A 54 -11.50 -15.84 -19.87
CA MET A 54 -11.04 -14.69 -19.08
C MET A 54 -11.79 -14.63 -17.76
N VAL A 55 -11.08 -14.59 -16.63
CA VAL A 55 -11.68 -14.54 -15.29
C VAL A 55 -11.33 -13.22 -14.60
N GLY A 56 -12.33 -12.40 -14.34
CA GLY A 56 -12.21 -11.19 -13.53
C GLY A 56 -12.42 -11.49 -12.05
N MET A 57 -11.55 -10.96 -11.20
CA MET A 57 -11.77 -10.99 -9.76
C MET A 57 -11.43 -9.63 -9.14
N GLU A 58 -12.17 -9.22 -8.13
CA GLU A 58 -11.78 -8.05 -7.35
C GLU A 58 -10.49 -8.36 -6.58
N ALA A 59 -9.56 -7.41 -6.53
CA ALA A 59 -8.33 -7.50 -5.78
C ALA A 59 -8.62 -7.40 -4.27
N SER A 60 -9.10 -8.51 -3.70
CA SER A 60 -9.48 -8.68 -2.30
C SER A 60 -8.54 -9.68 -1.58
N ASN A 61 -8.84 -9.96 -0.30
CA ASN A 61 -8.18 -11.02 0.44
C ASN A 61 -8.47 -12.37 -0.25
N GLY A 62 -7.43 -13.16 -0.53
CA GLY A 62 -7.57 -14.44 -1.24
C GLY A 62 -7.47 -14.34 -2.77
N ALA A 63 -7.72 -13.18 -3.36
CA ALA A 63 -7.73 -13.00 -4.82
C ALA A 63 -6.40 -13.38 -5.51
N HIS A 64 -5.26 -13.11 -4.87
CA HIS A 64 -3.95 -13.53 -5.42
C HIS A 64 -3.75 -15.04 -5.42
N CYS A 65 -4.25 -15.76 -4.41
CA CYS A 65 -4.21 -17.21 -4.35
C CYS A 65 -5.10 -17.81 -5.45
N TRP A 66 -6.35 -17.34 -5.55
CA TRP A 66 -7.26 -17.81 -6.58
C TRP A 66 -6.83 -17.42 -8.00
N ALA A 67 -6.17 -16.27 -8.18
CA ALA A 67 -5.58 -15.94 -9.46
C ALA A 67 -4.53 -16.97 -9.87
N GLN A 68 -3.70 -17.44 -8.95
CA GLN A 68 -2.74 -18.50 -9.25
C GLN A 68 -3.47 -19.80 -9.61
N VAL A 69 -4.38 -20.27 -8.75
CA VAL A 69 -5.14 -21.53 -8.98
C VAL A 69 -5.85 -21.53 -10.33
N LEU A 70 -6.54 -20.43 -10.68
CA LEU A 70 -7.26 -20.34 -11.94
C LEU A 70 -6.32 -20.21 -13.15
N THR A 71 -5.15 -19.58 -12.97
CA THR A 71 -4.12 -19.52 -14.01
C THR A 71 -3.52 -20.90 -14.27
N ASP A 72 -3.26 -21.68 -13.22
CA ASP A 72 -2.75 -23.06 -13.31
C ASP A 72 -3.74 -24.01 -14.01
N LEU A 73 -5.04 -23.71 -13.92
CA LEU A 73 -6.11 -24.39 -14.67
C LEU A 73 -6.25 -23.91 -16.13
N GLY A 74 -5.39 -22.99 -16.58
CA GLY A 74 -5.35 -22.50 -17.97
C GLY A 74 -6.23 -21.27 -18.25
N HIS A 75 -6.82 -20.64 -17.24
CA HIS A 75 -7.62 -19.42 -17.44
C HIS A 75 -6.77 -18.15 -17.45
N GLN A 76 -7.23 -17.12 -18.17
CA GLN A 76 -6.60 -15.80 -18.14
C GLN A 76 -7.22 -14.94 -17.03
N VAL A 77 -6.51 -14.78 -15.91
CA VAL A 77 -7.05 -14.04 -14.76
C VAL A 77 -6.69 -12.56 -14.79
N ARG A 78 -7.65 -11.69 -14.46
CA ARG A 78 -7.48 -10.25 -14.29
C ARG A 78 -8.00 -9.81 -12.93
N LEU A 79 -7.10 -9.33 -12.07
CA LEU A 79 -7.50 -8.73 -10.79
C LEU A 79 -7.83 -7.24 -10.98
N ILE A 80 -8.92 -6.75 -10.42
CA ILE A 80 -9.35 -5.36 -10.57
C ILE A 80 -9.53 -4.68 -9.21
N SER A 81 -9.10 -3.41 -9.09
CA SER A 81 -9.31 -2.64 -7.86
C SER A 81 -10.80 -2.39 -7.63
N PRO A 82 -11.30 -2.49 -6.37
CA PRO A 82 -12.70 -2.20 -6.05
C PRO A 82 -13.16 -0.82 -6.54
N GLN A 83 -12.26 0.17 -6.53
CA GLN A 83 -12.54 1.55 -6.98
C GLN A 83 -12.90 1.64 -8.47
N PHE A 84 -12.45 0.68 -9.27
CA PHE A 84 -12.79 0.60 -10.69
C PHE A 84 -14.02 -0.27 -10.96
N VAL A 85 -14.44 -1.09 -10.00
CA VAL A 85 -15.67 -1.90 -10.07
C VAL A 85 -16.88 -1.08 -9.63
N THR A 86 -16.74 -0.22 -8.61
CA THR A 86 -17.86 0.57 -8.04
C THR A 86 -18.72 1.30 -9.08
N PRO A 87 -18.17 1.93 -10.14
CA PRO A 87 -19.00 2.61 -11.15
C PRO A 87 -19.90 1.67 -11.98
N TYR A 88 -19.67 0.36 -11.96
CA TYR A 88 -20.44 -0.65 -12.71
C TYR A 88 -21.49 -1.36 -11.84
N VAL A 89 -21.61 -1.00 -10.56
CA VAL A 89 -22.65 -1.54 -9.67
C VAL A 89 -23.96 -0.78 -9.93
N LYS A 90 -24.96 -1.48 -10.48
CA LYS A 90 -26.21 -0.87 -10.97
C LYS A 90 -27.31 -0.74 -9.93
N SER A 91 -27.30 -1.54 -8.87
CA SER A 91 -28.33 -1.56 -7.82
C SER A 91 -27.75 -1.88 -6.45
N ASN A 92 -28.60 -2.18 -5.46
CA ASN A 92 -28.18 -2.49 -4.10
C ASN A 92 -27.07 -3.54 -4.06
N LYS A 93 -26.11 -3.33 -3.16
CA LYS A 93 -24.92 -4.18 -3.06
C LYS A 93 -25.29 -5.60 -2.62
N ASN A 94 -24.90 -6.57 -3.43
CA ASN A 94 -24.87 -7.99 -3.10
C ASN A 94 -23.84 -8.71 -3.98
N ASP A 95 -23.43 -9.92 -3.60
CA ASP A 95 -22.35 -10.65 -4.26
C ASP A 95 -22.61 -10.91 -5.75
N ARG A 96 -23.88 -11.07 -6.14
CA ARG A 96 -24.28 -11.31 -7.53
C ARG A 96 -24.09 -10.06 -8.37
N ASN A 97 -24.52 -8.91 -7.86
CA ASN A 97 -24.37 -7.62 -8.51
C ASN A 97 -22.89 -7.20 -8.57
N ASP A 98 -22.11 -7.54 -7.53
CA ASP A 98 -20.66 -7.32 -7.53
C ASP A 98 -19.97 -8.21 -8.59
N ALA A 99 -20.35 -9.48 -8.72
CA ALA A 99 -19.82 -10.36 -9.77
C ALA A 99 -20.18 -9.88 -11.20
N GLU A 100 -21.41 -9.41 -11.41
CA GLU A 100 -21.82 -8.78 -12.69
C GLU A 100 -20.99 -7.52 -12.98
N ALA A 101 -20.84 -6.62 -11.98
CA ALA A 101 -20.07 -5.40 -12.11
C ALA A 101 -18.60 -5.67 -12.43
N ILE A 102 -18.00 -6.71 -11.83
CA ILE A 102 -16.64 -7.15 -12.17
C ILE A 102 -16.60 -7.62 -13.63
N CYS A 103 -17.54 -8.47 -14.06
CA CYS A 103 -17.60 -8.99 -15.42
C CYS A 103 -17.70 -7.85 -16.46
N GLU A 104 -18.51 -6.84 -16.18
CA GLU A 104 -18.63 -5.67 -17.03
C GLU A 104 -17.35 -4.84 -17.03
N ALA A 105 -16.76 -4.59 -15.86
CA ALA A 105 -15.56 -3.76 -15.72
C ALA A 105 -14.34 -4.37 -16.44
N ILE A 106 -14.14 -5.69 -16.38
CA ILE A 106 -12.98 -6.36 -17.01
C ILE A 106 -13.02 -6.32 -18.55
N SER A 107 -14.20 -6.15 -19.14
CA SER A 107 -14.38 -6.09 -20.59
C SER A 107 -13.91 -4.76 -21.20
N ARG A 108 -13.74 -3.72 -20.37
CA ARG A 108 -13.46 -2.35 -20.85
C ARG A 108 -11.98 -2.21 -21.25
N PRO A 109 -11.67 -1.79 -22.50
CA PRO A 109 -10.28 -1.69 -22.98
C PRO A 109 -9.39 -0.72 -22.18
N SER A 110 -9.98 0.35 -21.63
CA SER A 110 -9.26 1.35 -20.84
C SER A 110 -9.03 0.94 -19.39
N MET A 111 -9.45 -0.26 -18.98
CA MET A 111 -9.39 -0.71 -17.59
C MET A 111 -7.96 -1.02 -17.16
N ARG A 112 -7.70 -0.87 -15.85
CA ARG A 112 -6.40 -1.15 -15.23
C ARG A 112 -6.54 -2.31 -14.25
N PHE A 113 -5.63 -3.26 -14.37
CA PHE A 113 -5.62 -4.47 -13.57
C PHE A 113 -4.46 -4.47 -12.57
N VAL A 114 -4.64 -5.19 -11.47
CA VAL A 114 -3.61 -5.47 -10.48
C VAL A 114 -2.91 -6.75 -10.92
N PRO A 115 -1.57 -6.76 -11.07
CA PRO A 115 -0.87 -7.99 -11.41
C PRO A 115 -1.02 -9.02 -10.27
N PRO A 116 -1.22 -10.31 -10.60
CA PRO A 116 -1.01 -11.39 -9.64
C PRO A 116 0.38 -11.27 -9.02
N LYS A 117 0.50 -11.63 -7.74
CA LYS A 117 1.75 -11.52 -6.98
C LYS A 117 2.28 -12.91 -6.69
N SER A 118 3.60 -13.06 -6.76
CA SER A 118 4.25 -14.30 -6.31
C SER A 118 4.08 -14.49 -4.81
N THR A 119 4.24 -15.73 -4.35
CA THR A 119 4.24 -16.09 -2.93
C THR A 119 5.25 -15.26 -2.13
N GLU A 120 6.44 -15.05 -2.69
CA GLU A 120 7.50 -14.24 -2.08
C GLU A 120 7.09 -12.77 -1.94
N GLN A 121 6.48 -12.18 -2.98
CA GLN A 121 5.96 -10.81 -2.91
C GLN A 121 4.88 -10.67 -1.83
N LEU A 122 3.97 -11.64 -1.74
CA LEU A 122 2.95 -11.66 -0.69
C LEU A 122 3.57 -11.79 0.71
N ALA A 123 4.61 -12.61 0.86
CA ALA A 123 5.34 -12.76 2.12
C ALA A 123 6.01 -11.44 2.54
N VAL A 124 6.71 -10.77 1.63
CA VAL A 124 7.32 -9.45 1.90
C VAL A 124 6.24 -8.43 2.26
N GLN A 125 5.11 -8.39 1.55
CA GLN A 125 3.99 -7.52 1.92
C GLN A 125 3.42 -7.84 3.30
N ALA A 126 3.34 -9.12 3.68
CA ALA A 126 2.88 -9.52 5.00
C ALA A 126 3.82 -9.00 6.10
N VAL A 127 5.15 -9.09 5.92
CA VAL A 127 6.16 -8.50 6.82
C VAL A 127 5.89 -7.01 7.03
N HIS A 128 5.66 -6.25 5.95
CA HIS A 128 5.33 -4.82 6.03
C HIS A 128 4.01 -4.55 6.75
N ARG A 129 2.97 -5.35 6.50
CA ARG A 129 1.64 -5.19 7.13
C ARG A 129 1.71 -5.45 8.63
N VAL A 130 2.39 -6.51 9.06
CA VAL A 130 2.55 -6.82 10.50
C VAL A 130 3.37 -5.74 11.20
N ARG A 131 4.48 -5.30 10.61
CA ARG A 131 5.26 -4.17 11.13
C ARG A 131 4.40 -2.91 11.29
N ARG A 132 3.60 -2.59 10.27
CA ARG A 132 2.70 -1.43 10.30
C ARG A 132 1.65 -1.54 11.40
N ARG A 133 1.08 -2.73 11.62
CA ARG A 133 0.18 -3.01 12.74
C ARG A 133 0.87 -2.70 14.07
N LEU A 134 2.05 -3.27 14.32
CA LEU A 134 2.79 -3.06 15.57
C LEU A 134 3.10 -1.58 15.84
N ILE A 135 3.47 -0.81 14.81
CA ILE A 135 3.68 0.64 14.94
C ILE A 135 2.37 1.35 15.32
N SER A 136 1.24 0.95 14.73
CA SER A 136 -0.06 1.50 15.09
C SER A 136 -0.45 1.16 16.53
N ASP A 137 -0.19 -0.07 16.96
CA ASP A 137 -0.49 -0.54 18.31
C ASP A 137 0.37 0.22 19.33
N ARG A 138 1.67 0.43 19.04
CA ARG A 138 2.54 1.30 19.86
C ARG A 138 2.01 2.72 20.00
N VAL A 139 1.53 3.33 18.91
CA VAL A 139 0.98 4.70 18.97
C VAL A 139 -0.30 4.74 19.81
N LYS A 140 -1.16 3.72 19.71
CA LYS A 140 -2.37 3.62 20.54
C LYS A 140 -2.01 3.49 22.01
N LEU A 141 -1.10 2.57 22.36
CA LEU A 141 -0.63 2.35 23.72
C LEU A 141 -0.02 3.63 24.31
N VAL A 142 0.86 4.30 23.56
CA VAL A 142 1.46 5.58 23.98
C VAL A 142 0.41 6.66 24.24
N ASN A 143 -0.63 6.75 23.41
CA ASN A 143 -1.70 7.71 23.62
C ASN A 143 -2.60 7.33 24.81
N GLN A 144 -2.85 6.04 25.02
CA GLN A 144 -3.59 5.54 26.18
C GLN A 144 -2.86 5.85 27.48
N VAL A 145 -1.55 5.58 27.55
CA VAL A 145 -0.70 5.94 28.70
C VAL A 145 -0.81 7.44 28.99
N ARG A 146 -0.71 8.30 27.96
CA ARG A 146 -0.85 9.75 28.17
C ARG A 146 -2.23 10.14 28.69
N GLY A 147 -3.29 9.49 28.21
CA GLY A 147 -4.65 9.75 28.68
C GLY A 147 -4.79 9.41 30.16
N LEU A 148 -4.37 8.20 30.55
CA LEU A 148 -4.43 7.74 31.94
C LEU A 148 -3.62 8.63 32.88
N LEU A 149 -2.39 9.00 32.49
CA LEU A 149 -1.56 9.89 33.33
C LEU A 149 -2.17 11.30 33.46
N ALA A 150 -2.83 11.81 32.41
CA ALA A 150 -3.48 13.11 32.46
C ALA A 150 -4.68 13.15 33.43
N GLU A 151 -5.39 12.03 33.64
CA GLU A 151 -6.45 11.92 34.67
C GLU A 151 -5.92 12.11 36.09
N HIS A 152 -4.63 11.82 36.31
CA HIS A 152 -3.91 12.03 37.57
C HIS A 152 -3.08 13.33 37.58
N GLY A 153 -3.35 14.27 36.66
CA GLY A 153 -2.65 15.56 36.60
C GLY A 153 -1.24 15.50 36.00
N ILE A 154 -0.79 14.35 35.50
CA ILE A 154 0.55 14.16 34.96
C ILE A 154 0.54 14.32 33.44
N VAL A 155 1.00 15.48 32.96
CA VAL A 155 1.02 15.79 31.54
C VAL A 155 2.41 15.54 30.95
N ILE A 156 2.51 14.51 30.11
CA ILE A 156 3.75 14.18 29.40
C ILE A 156 3.75 14.76 27.97
N PRO A 157 4.86 15.37 27.50
CA PRO A 157 5.02 15.82 26.13
C PRO A 157 4.72 14.76 25.06
N ARG A 158 4.39 15.22 23.84
CA ARG A 158 4.07 14.35 22.68
C ARG A 158 5.25 13.51 22.19
N ASP A 159 6.47 13.85 22.58
CA ASP A 159 7.65 13.06 22.25
C ASP A 159 7.64 11.70 22.97
N ILE A 160 7.91 10.63 22.22
CA ILE A 160 7.87 9.26 22.77
C ILE A 160 9.07 8.97 23.69
N THR A 161 10.21 9.63 23.48
CA THR A 161 11.40 9.50 24.34
C THR A 161 11.10 10.08 25.71
N GLN A 162 10.42 11.24 25.74
CA GLN A 162 9.96 11.86 26.98
C GLN A 162 8.95 10.97 27.72
N LEU A 163 8.04 10.30 27.00
CA LEU A 163 7.13 9.32 27.61
C LEU A 163 7.87 8.13 28.22
N ARG A 164 8.85 7.55 27.51
CA ARG A 164 9.62 6.43 28.06
C ARG A 164 10.38 6.83 29.32
N ARG A 165 10.96 8.04 29.32
CA ARG A 165 11.65 8.61 30.48
C ARG A 165 10.69 8.82 31.65
N GLY A 166 9.58 9.53 31.43
CA GLY A 166 8.59 9.80 32.46
C GLY A 166 7.97 8.54 33.04
N LEU A 167 7.68 7.53 32.21
CA LEU A 167 7.22 6.21 32.68
C LEU A 167 8.28 5.50 33.55
N ALA A 168 9.55 5.56 33.19
CA ALA A 168 10.61 4.96 33.98
C ALA A 168 10.78 5.65 35.34
N GLU A 169 10.73 6.99 35.36
CA GLU A 169 10.81 7.79 36.59
C GLU A 169 9.60 7.52 37.50
N LEU A 170 8.38 7.50 36.95
CA LEU A 170 7.14 7.26 37.69
C LEU A 170 7.09 5.87 38.33
N VAL A 171 7.58 4.86 37.61
CA VAL A 171 7.65 3.49 38.12
C VAL A 171 8.71 3.33 39.21
N ALA A 172 9.82 4.08 39.14
CA ALA A 172 10.95 3.96 40.05
C ALA A 172 10.76 4.70 41.39
N HIS A 173 10.01 5.80 41.40
CA HIS A 173 9.84 6.62 42.60
C HIS A 173 8.45 6.40 43.23
N CYS A 174 8.42 6.11 44.53
CA CYS A 174 7.20 6.20 45.34
C CYS A 174 6.91 7.68 45.61
N ASN A 175 6.08 8.29 44.77
CA ASN A 175 5.48 9.60 45.06
C ASN A 175 4.11 9.37 45.73
N ASP A 176 3.75 10.18 46.72
CA ASP A 176 2.45 10.00 47.41
C ASP A 176 1.23 10.34 46.54
N ASP A 177 1.44 10.96 45.36
CA ASP A 177 0.37 11.46 44.48
C ASP A 177 -0.34 10.39 43.62
N LEU A 178 0.20 9.17 43.56
CA LEU A 178 -0.32 8.09 42.70
C LEU A 178 -0.51 6.83 43.53
N SER A 179 -1.72 6.26 43.45
CA SER A 179 -2.03 4.98 44.10
C SER A 179 -1.20 3.85 43.52
N GLU A 180 -0.93 2.83 44.35
CA GLU A 180 -0.16 1.66 43.92
C GLU A 180 -0.83 0.90 42.76
N LEU A 181 -2.17 0.92 42.68
CA LEU A 181 -2.90 0.35 41.55
C LEU A 181 -2.56 1.04 40.23
N VAL A 182 -2.47 2.36 40.20
CA VAL A 182 -2.11 3.08 38.97
C VAL A 182 -0.65 2.81 38.62
N ARG A 183 0.23 2.71 39.62
CA ARG A 183 1.65 2.38 39.43
C ARG A 183 1.84 1.00 38.83
N SER A 184 1.15 -0.02 39.35
CA SER A 184 1.21 -1.38 38.81
C SER A 184 0.74 -1.41 37.35
N LEU A 185 -0.37 -0.73 37.04
CA LEU A 185 -0.84 -0.58 35.65
C LEU A 185 0.20 0.09 34.75
N MET A 186 0.87 1.16 35.21
CA MET A 186 1.94 1.81 34.43
C MET A 186 3.16 0.91 34.23
N ARG A 187 3.47 0.00 35.16
CA ARG A 187 4.52 -1.01 34.98
C ARG A 187 4.16 -1.96 33.84
N GLU A 188 2.94 -2.51 33.85
CA GLU A 188 2.46 -3.42 32.80
C GLU A 188 2.46 -2.75 31.41
N LEU A 189 1.93 -1.53 31.29
CA LEU A 189 1.91 -0.79 30.02
C LEU A 189 3.31 -0.43 29.52
N ARG A 190 4.27 -0.20 30.43
CA ARG A 190 5.68 0.02 30.08
C ARG A 190 6.33 -1.25 29.53
N GLU A 191 6.02 -2.41 30.11
CA GLU A 191 6.49 -3.70 29.60
C GLU A 191 5.90 -4.02 28.23
N GLU A 192 4.60 -3.78 28.02
CA GLU A 192 3.95 -3.94 26.72
C GLU A 192 4.59 -3.02 25.66
N LEU A 193 4.89 -1.77 26.03
CA LEU A 193 5.59 -0.83 25.14
C LEU A 193 6.98 -1.34 24.76
N ALA A 194 7.73 -1.88 25.72
CA ALA A 194 9.05 -2.46 25.47
C ALA A 194 8.99 -3.70 24.56
N GLU A 195 7.99 -4.57 24.73
CA GLU A 195 7.74 -5.72 23.85
C GLU A 195 7.41 -5.26 22.42
N LEU A 196 6.52 -4.28 22.25
CA LEU A 196 6.21 -3.71 20.95
C LEU A 196 7.46 -3.15 20.25
N ASP A 197 8.31 -2.43 20.97
CA ASP A 197 9.57 -1.91 20.44
C ASP A 197 10.53 -3.05 20.02
N ARG A 198 10.70 -4.09 20.85
CA ARG A 198 11.51 -5.27 20.50
C ARG A 198 10.99 -5.96 19.23
N ARG A 199 9.67 -6.14 19.11
CA ARG A 199 9.05 -6.77 17.93
C ARG A 199 9.22 -5.90 16.69
N ILE A 200 9.00 -4.59 16.78
CA ILE A 200 9.20 -3.66 15.65
C ILE A 200 10.66 -3.74 15.17
N ALA A 201 11.63 -3.70 16.08
CA ALA A 201 13.05 -3.82 15.74
C ALA A 201 13.38 -5.17 15.07
N SER A 202 12.73 -6.26 15.47
CA SER A 202 12.86 -7.57 14.81
C SER A 202 12.36 -7.52 13.36
N TYR A 203 11.19 -6.91 13.11
CA TYR A 203 10.68 -6.73 11.75
C TYR A 203 11.54 -5.76 10.91
N ASP A 204 12.13 -4.73 11.52
CA ASP A 204 13.10 -3.86 10.86
C ASP A 204 14.32 -4.65 10.38
N ARG A 205 14.88 -5.54 11.22
CA ARG A 205 15.99 -6.42 10.82
C ARG A 205 15.62 -7.33 9.65
N ARG A 206 14.45 -7.96 9.69
CA ARG A 206 13.94 -8.81 8.58
C ARG A 206 13.82 -8.03 7.27
N ILE A 207 13.32 -6.79 7.31
CA ILE A 207 13.24 -5.92 6.12
C ILE A 207 14.65 -5.60 5.58
N CYS A 208 15.60 -5.30 6.47
CA CYS A 208 16.99 -5.06 6.07
C CYS A 208 17.63 -6.29 5.43
N GLU A 209 17.32 -7.49 5.91
CA GLU A 209 17.78 -8.74 5.32
C GLU A 209 17.20 -8.96 3.91
N ILE A 210 15.88 -8.82 3.75
CA ILE A 210 15.21 -8.87 2.44
C ILE A 210 15.84 -7.85 1.47
N PHE A 211 16.13 -6.65 1.96
CA PHE A 211 16.77 -5.60 1.17
C PHE A 211 18.17 -6.01 0.69
N ARG A 212 19.00 -6.57 1.58
CA ARG A 212 20.36 -7.03 1.24
C ARG A 212 20.35 -8.19 0.26
N ASN A 213 19.34 -9.06 0.32
CA ASN A 213 19.25 -10.24 -0.55
C ASN A 213 18.54 -9.96 -1.88
N SER A 214 18.20 -8.71 -2.19
CA SER A 214 17.45 -8.34 -3.40
C SER A 214 18.15 -7.23 -4.18
N GLU A 215 18.78 -7.58 -5.31
CA GLU A 215 19.44 -6.62 -6.21
C GLU A 215 18.50 -5.47 -6.63
N PRO A 216 17.23 -5.71 -7.02
CA PRO A 216 16.31 -4.62 -7.34
C PRO A 216 16.08 -3.67 -6.16
N CYS A 217 16.00 -4.20 -4.94
CA CYS A 217 15.83 -3.38 -3.74
C CYS A 217 17.07 -2.53 -3.47
N GLN A 218 18.28 -3.12 -3.53
CA GLN A 218 19.53 -2.41 -3.34
C GLN A 218 19.70 -1.28 -4.37
N ARG A 219 19.35 -1.57 -5.63
CA ARG A 219 19.39 -0.59 -6.71
C ARG A 219 18.48 0.60 -6.45
N LEU A 220 17.23 0.36 -6.04
CA LEU A 220 16.31 1.43 -5.62
C LEU A 220 16.81 2.19 -4.39
N GLY A 221 17.48 1.51 -3.46
CA GLY A 221 18.04 2.09 -2.23
C GLY A 221 19.13 3.14 -2.46
N LYS A 222 19.71 3.21 -3.67
CA LYS A 222 20.67 4.27 -4.06
C LYS A 222 20.00 5.64 -4.26
N ILE A 223 18.68 5.67 -4.45
CA ILE A 223 17.94 6.94 -4.60
C ILE A 223 17.81 7.58 -3.22
N GLU A 224 18.29 8.82 -3.07
CA GLU A 224 18.12 9.55 -1.81
C GLU A 224 16.64 9.63 -1.42
N GLY A 225 16.35 9.31 -0.15
CA GLY A 225 14.99 9.22 0.35
C GLY A 225 14.28 7.90 0.04
N ILE A 226 14.97 6.90 -0.50
CA ILE A 226 14.49 5.52 -0.59
C ILE A 226 15.45 4.64 0.21
N GLY A 227 15.02 4.22 1.40
CA GLY A 227 15.75 3.27 2.23
C GLY A 227 15.18 1.85 2.15
N PRO A 228 15.71 0.90 2.94
CA PRO A 228 15.30 -0.51 2.92
C PRO A 228 13.79 -0.72 2.95
N ILE A 229 13.10 -0.08 3.91
CA ILE A 229 11.65 -0.19 4.07
C ILE A 229 10.89 0.26 2.83
N THR A 230 11.36 1.31 2.15
CA THR A 230 10.66 1.85 0.97
C THR A 230 10.95 0.99 -0.25
N ALA A 231 12.21 0.59 -0.45
CA ALA A 231 12.63 -0.24 -1.57
C ALA A 231 11.93 -1.61 -1.56
N THR A 232 11.94 -2.33 -0.44
CA THR A 232 11.30 -3.65 -0.34
C THR A 232 9.78 -3.56 -0.52
N ALA A 233 9.14 -2.53 0.04
CA ALA A 233 7.70 -2.31 -0.12
C ALA A 233 7.32 -2.01 -1.58
N LEU A 234 8.11 -1.20 -2.28
CA LEU A 234 7.87 -0.89 -3.69
C LEU A 234 8.04 -2.12 -4.57
N THR A 235 9.16 -2.83 -4.45
CA THR A 235 9.45 -4.04 -5.24
C THR A 235 8.37 -5.10 -5.04
N ALA A 236 7.95 -5.34 -3.79
CA ALA A 236 6.89 -6.30 -3.46
C ALA A 236 5.49 -5.84 -3.90
N ALA A 237 5.27 -4.55 -4.17
CA ALA A 237 3.96 -4.03 -4.56
C ALA A 237 3.77 -3.91 -6.07
N VAL A 238 4.83 -3.56 -6.80
CA VAL A 238 4.77 -3.39 -8.26
C VAL A 238 4.59 -4.72 -8.96
N GLY A 239 5.37 -5.74 -8.57
CA GLY A 239 5.36 -7.04 -9.23
C GLY A 239 5.88 -6.97 -10.66
N ASP A 240 5.03 -6.55 -11.59
CA ASP A 240 5.34 -6.40 -13.00
C ASP A 240 5.42 -4.91 -13.42
N ARG A 241 6.59 -4.54 -13.94
CA ARG A 241 6.91 -3.19 -14.45
C ARG A 241 6.06 -2.78 -15.65
N THR A 242 5.57 -3.73 -16.46
CA THR A 242 4.81 -3.46 -17.69
C THR A 242 3.40 -2.90 -17.42
N CYS A 243 2.96 -2.94 -16.16
CA CYS A 243 1.68 -2.38 -15.71
C CYS A 243 1.55 -0.86 -15.91
N PHE A 244 2.66 -0.16 -16.16
CA PHE A 244 2.70 1.30 -16.27
C PHE A 244 3.37 1.73 -17.57
N LYS A 245 2.68 2.55 -18.37
CA LYS A 245 3.17 3.13 -19.62
C LYS A 245 4.33 4.10 -19.40
N ASN A 246 4.31 4.83 -18.28
CA ASN A 246 5.32 5.83 -17.95
C ASN A 246 5.37 6.13 -16.43
N GLY A 247 6.42 6.82 -16.01
CA GLY A 247 6.60 7.22 -14.61
C GLY A 247 5.52 8.16 -14.06
N ARG A 248 4.80 8.90 -14.92
CA ARG A 248 3.66 9.73 -14.49
C ARG A 248 2.49 8.84 -14.06
N GLN A 249 2.21 7.76 -14.80
CA GLN A 249 1.20 6.77 -14.43
C GLN A 249 1.57 6.06 -13.12
N PHE A 250 2.86 5.74 -12.93
CA PHE A 250 3.35 5.15 -11.68
C PHE A 250 3.18 6.10 -10.48
N ALA A 251 3.55 7.38 -10.62
CA ALA A 251 3.34 8.38 -9.59
C ALA A 251 1.83 8.59 -9.26
N ALA A 252 0.96 8.50 -10.28
CA ALA A 252 -0.49 8.55 -10.10
C ALA A 252 -1.01 7.33 -9.33
N TRP A 253 -0.48 6.13 -9.61
CA TRP A 253 -0.83 4.90 -8.89
C TRP A 253 -0.42 4.93 -7.41
N LEU A 254 0.70 5.57 -7.09
CA LEU A 254 1.13 5.86 -5.71
C LEU A 254 0.30 6.98 -5.03
N GLY A 255 -0.56 7.70 -5.77
CA GLY A 255 -1.35 8.81 -5.24
C GLY A 255 -0.53 10.07 -4.96
N LEU A 256 0.58 10.27 -5.68
CA LEU A 256 1.51 11.39 -5.53
C LEU A 256 1.27 12.52 -6.55
N VAL A 257 0.16 12.46 -7.30
CA VAL A 257 -0.23 13.48 -8.28
C VAL A 257 -1.31 14.40 -7.71
N PRO A 258 -1.37 15.68 -8.14
CA PRO A 258 -2.45 16.59 -7.76
C PRO A 258 -3.83 16.06 -8.13
N LYS A 259 -4.84 16.37 -7.32
CA LYS A 259 -6.24 16.20 -7.71
C LYS A 259 -6.60 17.30 -8.70
N GLN A 260 -7.14 16.93 -9.86
CA GLN A 260 -7.61 17.87 -10.87
C GLN A 260 -9.14 17.96 -10.83
N ARG A 261 -9.68 19.18 -10.84
CA ARG A 261 -11.06 19.47 -11.27
C ARG A 261 -10.97 20.45 -12.43
N SER A 262 -11.53 20.07 -13.56
CA SER A 262 -11.53 20.89 -14.76
C SER A 262 -12.96 20.99 -15.27
N SER A 263 -13.43 22.22 -15.52
CA SER A 263 -14.73 22.51 -16.12
C SER A 263 -14.55 23.69 -17.08
N GLY A 264 -15.20 23.64 -18.26
CA GLY A 264 -15.17 24.73 -19.24
C GLY A 264 -13.76 25.17 -19.67
N GLY A 265 -12.82 24.23 -19.85
CA GLY A 265 -11.44 24.53 -20.28
C GLY A 265 -10.49 25.07 -19.20
N ARG A 266 -10.97 25.38 -17.98
CA ARG A 266 -10.10 25.82 -16.87
C ARG A 266 -9.66 24.64 -16.02
N ALA A 267 -8.34 24.49 -15.82
CA ALA A 267 -7.77 23.44 -14.99
C ALA A 267 -7.45 23.94 -13.57
N HIS A 268 -8.16 23.43 -12.56
CA HIS A 268 -7.86 23.68 -11.15
C HIS A 268 -7.17 22.46 -10.53
N LEU A 269 -5.95 22.66 -10.04
CA LEU A 269 -5.16 21.66 -9.32
C LEU A 269 -5.26 21.89 -7.81
N PHE A 270 -5.65 20.86 -7.08
CA PHE A 270 -5.76 20.87 -5.62
C PHE A 270 -4.60 20.09 -4.98
N GLY A 271 -4.72 19.76 -3.68
CA GLY A 271 -3.82 18.84 -3.01
C GLY A 271 -3.75 17.45 -3.68
N ILE A 272 -2.84 16.61 -3.22
CA ILE A 272 -2.64 15.27 -3.80
C ILE A 272 -3.95 14.47 -3.86
N SER A 273 -4.11 13.65 -4.90
CA SER A 273 -5.31 12.85 -5.15
C SER A 273 -5.62 11.89 -4.01
N LYS A 274 -4.59 11.44 -3.28
CA LYS A 274 -4.65 10.36 -2.28
C LYS A 274 -5.21 9.04 -2.83
N ARG A 275 -5.41 8.92 -4.15
CA ARG A 275 -5.84 7.72 -4.86
C ARG A 275 -4.64 6.79 -5.03
N GLY A 276 -4.63 5.65 -4.35
CA GLY A 276 -3.50 4.72 -4.33
C GLY A 276 -3.24 4.14 -2.93
N ASP A 277 -2.20 3.31 -2.83
CA ASP A 277 -1.84 2.67 -1.56
C ASP A 277 -1.36 3.71 -0.52
N ARG A 278 -2.04 3.76 0.63
CA ARG A 278 -1.72 4.70 1.71
C ARG A 278 -0.35 4.44 2.33
N TYR A 279 0.07 3.18 2.43
CA TYR A 279 1.34 2.80 3.03
C TYR A 279 2.51 3.21 2.14
N LEU A 280 2.49 2.84 0.85
CA LEU A 280 3.55 3.21 -0.09
C LEU A 280 3.69 4.73 -0.20
N ARG A 281 2.56 5.43 -0.30
CA ARG A 281 2.56 6.90 -0.32
C ARG A 281 3.18 7.52 0.92
N THR A 282 2.83 7.01 2.10
CA THR A 282 3.42 7.44 3.38
C THR A 282 4.93 7.23 3.37
N LEU A 283 5.41 6.04 2.97
CA LEU A 283 6.85 5.75 2.87
C LEU A 283 7.58 6.70 1.92
N MET A 284 7.03 6.91 0.71
CA MET A 284 7.62 7.81 -0.28
C MET A 284 7.73 9.26 0.22
N ILE A 285 6.70 9.76 0.91
CA ILE A 285 6.70 11.12 1.46
C ILE A 285 7.65 11.23 2.66
N HIS A 286 7.69 10.25 3.56
CA HIS A 286 8.63 10.29 4.70
C HIS A 286 10.08 10.17 4.25
N GLY A 287 10.36 9.31 3.27
CA GLY A 287 11.67 9.21 2.65
C GLY A 287 12.10 10.53 1.99
N ALA A 288 11.19 11.18 1.25
CA ALA A 288 11.43 12.50 0.70
C ALA A 288 11.66 13.59 1.78
N ARG A 289 10.93 13.56 2.90
CA ARG A 289 11.19 14.48 4.04
C ARG A 289 12.58 14.28 4.64
N ALA A 290 13.01 13.04 4.81
CA ALA A 290 14.35 12.73 5.32
C ALA A 290 15.45 13.26 4.38
N ALA A 291 15.29 13.06 3.06
CA ALA A 291 16.20 13.62 2.07
C ALA A 291 16.19 15.17 2.10
N LEU A 292 15.01 15.78 2.19
CA LEU A 292 14.86 17.24 2.27
C LEU A 292 15.56 17.85 3.49
N ALA A 293 15.50 17.17 4.64
CA ALA A 293 16.15 17.59 5.88
C ALA A 293 17.68 17.57 5.77
N ARG A 294 18.25 16.71 4.90
CA ARG A 294 19.69 16.55 4.66
C ARG A 294 20.20 17.29 3.42
N ALA A 295 19.36 18.05 2.73
CA ALA A 295 19.72 18.77 1.51
C ALA A 295 20.43 20.11 1.78
N GLY A 296 20.41 20.62 3.02
CA GLY A 296 21.07 21.88 3.37
C GLY A 296 22.59 21.80 3.18
N GLY A 297 23.18 22.84 2.57
CA GLY A 297 24.63 22.95 2.35
C GLY A 297 25.19 22.13 1.18
N LYS A 298 24.38 21.29 0.53
CA LYS A 298 24.81 20.52 -0.65
C LYS A 298 24.67 21.33 -1.94
N GLN A 299 25.66 21.21 -2.82
CA GLN A 299 25.72 21.94 -4.10
C GLN A 299 25.31 21.08 -5.32
N ASP A 300 24.91 19.83 -5.10
CA ASP A 300 24.42 19.00 -6.19
C ASP A 300 23.11 19.55 -6.77
N ALA A 301 22.86 19.28 -8.05
CA ALA A 301 21.71 19.83 -8.78
C ALA A 301 20.36 19.52 -8.11
N ARG A 302 20.23 18.37 -7.44
CA ARG A 302 19.00 17.98 -6.74
C ARG A 302 18.82 18.83 -5.49
N SER A 303 19.85 19.01 -4.68
CA SER A 303 19.81 19.85 -3.48
C SER A 303 19.56 21.32 -3.82
N LEU A 304 20.16 21.84 -4.89
CA LEU A 304 19.88 23.20 -5.40
C LEU A 304 18.42 23.36 -5.83
N TRP A 305 17.87 22.38 -6.55
CA TRP A 305 16.45 22.38 -6.93
C TRP A 305 15.53 22.35 -5.68
N LEU A 306 15.86 21.54 -4.68
CA LEU A 306 15.12 21.49 -3.41
C LEU A 306 15.21 22.81 -2.65
N GLY A 307 16.38 23.45 -2.62
CA GLY A 307 16.58 24.78 -2.02
C GLY A 307 15.68 25.84 -2.67
N LYS A 308 15.73 25.94 -4.00
CA LYS A 308 14.85 26.83 -4.79
C LYS A 308 13.35 26.54 -4.59
N LEU A 309 12.99 25.29 -4.32
CA LEU A 309 11.60 24.90 -4.08
C LEU A 309 11.15 25.29 -2.67
N ARG A 310 12.00 25.09 -1.65
CA ARG A 310 11.73 25.49 -0.26
C ARG A 310 11.57 27.00 -0.09
N GLN A 311 12.28 27.80 -0.88
CA GLN A 311 12.14 29.26 -0.88
C GLN A 311 10.75 29.72 -1.37
N ARG A 312 10.10 28.94 -2.24
CA ARG A 312 8.84 29.33 -2.90
C ARG A 312 7.61 28.59 -2.39
N ARG A 313 7.78 27.46 -1.69
CA ARG A 313 6.71 26.55 -1.32
C ARG A 313 6.94 25.98 0.09
N HIS A 314 5.83 25.71 0.79
CA HIS A 314 5.86 25.05 2.09
C HIS A 314 6.60 23.70 2.05
N ALA A 315 7.31 23.35 3.12
CA ALA A 315 8.15 22.14 3.19
C ALA A 315 7.42 20.84 2.84
N ASN A 316 6.15 20.70 3.23
CA ASN A 316 5.33 19.55 2.85
C ASN A 316 5.07 19.46 1.33
N VAL A 317 4.93 20.60 0.64
CA VAL A 317 4.79 20.63 -0.82
C VAL A 317 6.10 20.21 -1.49
N ALA A 318 7.24 20.69 -0.97
CA ALA A 318 8.56 20.28 -1.46
C ALA A 318 8.80 18.77 -1.27
N ALA A 319 8.44 18.20 -0.11
CA ALA A 319 8.54 16.78 0.14
C ALA A 319 7.66 15.94 -0.81
N VAL A 320 6.43 16.38 -1.08
CA VAL A 320 5.54 15.71 -2.03
C VAL A 320 6.08 15.78 -3.46
N ALA A 321 6.60 16.94 -3.88
CA ALA A 321 7.22 17.10 -5.19
C ALA A 321 8.44 16.18 -5.35
N LEU A 322 9.27 16.08 -4.31
CA LEU A 322 10.41 15.16 -4.31
C LEU A 322 9.96 13.69 -4.34
N ALA A 323 8.94 13.32 -3.57
CA ALA A 323 8.37 11.97 -3.62
C ALA A 323 7.82 11.62 -5.01
N ASN A 324 7.15 12.56 -5.69
CA ASN A 324 6.68 12.38 -7.06
C ASN A 324 7.86 12.19 -8.03
N LYS A 325 8.92 12.99 -7.87
CA LYS A 325 10.14 12.84 -8.68
C LYS A 325 10.80 11.48 -8.48
N ASN A 326 10.98 11.07 -7.21
CA ASN A 326 11.50 9.76 -6.86
C ASN A 326 10.63 8.63 -7.45
N ALA A 327 9.31 8.75 -7.46
CA ALA A 327 8.44 7.77 -8.10
C ALA A 327 8.74 7.61 -9.60
N ARG A 328 8.94 8.72 -10.32
CA ARG A 328 9.30 8.66 -11.76
C ARG A 328 10.66 8.00 -11.99
N ILE A 329 11.63 8.27 -11.11
CA ILE A 329 12.97 7.64 -11.15
C ILE A 329 12.86 6.14 -10.87
N VAL A 330 12.14 5.75 -9.82
CA VAL A 330 11.87 4.34 -9.48
C VAL A 330 11.28 3.61 -10.68
N TRP A 331 10.26 4.18 -11.33
CA TRP A 331 9.67 3.56 -12.51
C TRP A 331 10.68 3.40 -13.65
N ALA A 332 11.47 4.44 -13.95
CA ALA A 332 12.47 4.38 -15.01
C ALA A 332 13.53 3.29 -14.73
N MET A 333 13.97 3.15 -13.48
CA MET A 333 14.95 2.12 -13.08
C MET A 333 14.36 0.70 -13.10
N LEU A 334 13.10 0.54 -12.70
CA LEU A 334 12.40 -0.75 -12.80
C LEU A 334 12.15 -1.14 -14.28
N ALA A 335 11.72 -0.18 -15.10
CA ALA A 335 11.45 -0.36 -16.53
C ALA A 335 12.72 -0.69 -17.32
N GLY A 336 13.79 0.08 -17.13
CA GLY A 336 15.04 -0.05 -17.87
C GLY A 336 16.03 -1.05 -17.28
N ASN A 337 15.78 -1.61 -16.09
CA ASN A 337 16.76 -2.39 -15.32
C ASN A 337 18.10 -1.65 -15.15
N THR A 338 18.06 -0.32 -15.03
CA THR A 338 19.24 0.54 -15.00
C THR A 338 19.64 0.96 -13.59
N ALA A 339 20.93 1.21 -13.40
CA ALA A 339 21.46 1.78 -12.17
C ALA A 339 20.97 3.23 -11.96
N TYR A 340 20.96 3.67 -10.70
CA TYR A 340 20.66 5.06 -10.38
C TYR A 340 21.82 5.97 -10.77
N GLU A 341 21.54 6.96 -11.61
CA GLU A 341 22.50 8.01 -12.01
C GLU A 341 22.00 9.38 -11.54
N PRO A 342 22.63 9.99 -10.52
CA PRO A 342 22.20 11.27 -9.95
C PRO A 342 22.07 12.40 -10.98
N GLU A 343 23.00 12.48 -11.93
CA GLU A 343 23.02 13.55 -12.94
C GLU A 343 21.86 13.47 -13.94
N ARG A 344 21.55 12.26 -14.44
CA ARG A 344 20.41 12.03 -15.34
C ARG A 344 19.07 12.26 -14.64
N SER A 345 19.01 11.98 -13.33
CA SER A 345 17.80 12.18 -12.51
C SER A 345 17.32 13.64 -12.46
N MET A 346 18.21 14.60 -12.73
CA MET A 346 17.90 16.03 -12.76
C MET A 346 17.48 16.53 -14.13
N LYS A 347 17.99 15.94 -15.23
CA LYS A 347 17.68 16.34 -16.61
C LYS A 347 16.32 15.82 -17.11
N ALA A 348 15.88 14.63 -16.71
CA ALA A 348 14.66 13.99 -17.20
C ALA A 348 13.32 14.57 -16.67
N ALA A 349 13.35 15.73 -16.01
CA ALA A 349 12.21 16.30 -15.30
C ALA A 349 11.90 17.77 -15.66
N ALA A 350 12.60 18.34 -16.65
CA ALA A 350 12.16 19.57 -17.32
C ALA A 350 10.91 19.28 -18.17
#